data_AF-D1W080-F1
#
_entry.id   AF-D1W080-F1
#
_cell.length_a   1.000
_cell.length_b   1.000
_cell.length_c   1.000
_cell.angle_alpha   90.00
_cell.angle_beta   90.00
_cell.angle_gamma   90.00
#
_symmetry.space_group_name_H-M   'P 1'
#
loop_
_entity.id
_entity.type
_entity.pdbx_description
1 polymer ?
#
loop_
_entity_poly.entity_id
_entity_poly.type
_entity_poly.pdbx_seq_one_letter_code
_entity_poly.pdbx_strand_id
1 'polypeptide(L)'
;MRERREAFRDARLIVIASEGKDTERIYFKALAKEYTNLRVHVHILERSENEQNNSSPEHVLKQLNDYKSKYDLEADDELWLVVDKDRWTEAMLSHVATECSQEVAMHMALSNPCFELWLLLHMEDAASLSPEEQEQWMKNRRKSKNADPYLKVRLRQKMGSYHESSYDALTLIAHIEDAIERARALDKNPTDRWPQTLGTRVYLLAKSVINRN
;
A
#
# COMPACT_ATOMS: atom_id res chain seq x y z
N MET A 1 -16.49 27.97 -33.77
CA MET A 1 -15.75 26.96 -32.98
C MET A 1 -16.08 27.21 -31.52
N ARG A 2 -16.71 26.26 -30.82
CA ARG A 2 -16.89 26.36 -29.37
C ARG A 2 -15.63 25.80 -28.72
N GLU A 3 -14.81 26.67 -28.13
CA GLU A 3 -13.78 26.23 -27.20
C GLU A 3 -14.46 25.47 -26.07
N ARG A 4 -14.13 24.19 -25.97
CA ARG A 4 -14.51 23.34 -24.84
C ARG A 4 -13.66 23.86 -23.68
N ARG A 5 -14.25 24.67 -22.79
CA ARG A 5 -13.63 24.97 -21.49
C ARG A 5 -13.39 23.63 -20.81
N GLU A 6 -12.13 23.21 -20.74
CA GLU A 6 -11.69 22.17 -19.82
C GLU A 6 -12.19 22.59 -18.43
N ALA A 7 -13.11 21.81 -17.88
CA ALA A 7 -13.49 21.97 -16.50
C ALA A 7 -12.27 21.52 -15.70
N PHE A 8 -11.40 22.46 -15.33
CA PHE A 8 -10.32 22.20 -14.40
C PHE A 8 -10.92 21.49 -13.19
N ARG A 9 -10.57 20.22 -13.00
CA ARG A 9 -10.92 19.53 -11.79
C ARG A 9 -10.05 20.14 -10.69
N ASP A 10 -10.68 20.70 -9.67
CA ASP A 10 -9.97 21.36 -8.57
C ASP A 10 -9.32 20.34 -7.59
N ALA A 11 -9.42 19.04 -7.91
CA ALA A 11 -9.03 17.94 -7.05
C ALA A 11 -8.34 16.83 -7.84
N ARG A 12 -7.10 16.51 -7.46
CA ARG A 12 -6.36 15.39 -8.01
C ARG A 12 -6.91 14.05 -7.52
N LEU A 13 -6.85 13.04 -8.35
CA LEU A 13 -7.32 11.69 -8.07
C LEU A 13 -6.16 10.77 -7.67
N ILE A 14 -6.32 10.05 -6.57
CA ILE A 14 -5.45 8.93 -6.19
C ILE A 14 -6.26 7.64 -6.31
N VAL A 15 -5.94 6.82 -7.29
CA VAL A 15 -6.54 5.49 -7.48
C VAL A 15 -5.65 4.44 -6.83
N ILE A 16 -6.22 3.56 -6.01
CA ILE A 16 -5.46 2.53 -5.30
C ILE A 16 -6.01 1.15 -5.67
N ALA A 17 -5.13 0.27 -6.15
CA ALA A 17 -5.41 -1.16 -6.32
C ALA A 17 -4.47 -1.97 -5.40
N SER A 18 -5.01 -2.93 -4.65
CA SER A 18 -4.26 -3.70 -3.64
C SER A 18 -4.34 -5.22 -3.81
N GLU A 19 -3.33 -5.91 -3.28
CA GLU A 19 -3.26 -7.38 -3.21
C GLU A 19 -4.27 -8.00 -2.23
N GLY A 20 -4.50 -7.37 -1.08
CA GLY A 20 -5.55 -7.80 -0.16
C GLY A 20 -6.89 -7.15 -0.46
N LYS A 21 -7.96 -7.89 -0.13
CA LYS A 21 -9.35 -7.46 -0.34
C LYS A 21 -9.80 -6.48 0.75
N ASP A 22 -9.46 -6.78 1.99
CA ASP A 22 -10.05 -6.13 3.15
C ASP A 22 -9.04 -5.25 3.91
N THR A 23 -7.85 -5.78 4.23
CA THR A 23 -6.89 -5.11 5.11
C THR A 23 -6.49 -3.73 4.61
N GLU A 24 -5.97 -3.64 3.40
CA GLU A 24 -5.53 -2.41 2.74
C GLU A 24 -6.70 -1.47 2.50
N ARG A 25 -7.84 -2.02 2.08
CA ARG A 25 -9.06 -1.23 1.83
C ARG A 25 -9.54 -0.54 3.11
N ILE A 26 -9.57 -1.25 4.23
CA ILE A 26 -9.93 -0.67 5.54
C ILE A 26 -8.96 0.43 5.91
N TYR A 27 -7.64 0.19 5.77
CA TYR A 27 -6.60 1.16 6.08
C TYR A 27 -6.75 2.44 5.27
N PHE A 28 -6.76 2.33 3.93
CA PHE A 28 -6.77 3.50 3.05
C PHE A 28 -8.10 4.24 3.09
N LYS A 29 -9.23 3.56 3.31
CA LYS A 29 -10.52 4.23 3.55
C LYS A 29 -10.48 5.08 4.81
N ALA A 30 -9.94 4.53 5.89
CA ALA A 30 -9.82 5.25 7.14
C ALA A 30 -8.83 6.44 7.00
N LEU A 31 -7.71 6.24 6.30
CA LEU A 31 -6.72 7.31 6.06
C LEU A 31 -7.33 8.45 5.24
N ALA A 32 -7.99 8.14 4.12
CA ALA A 32 -8.65 9.13 3.27
C ALA A 32 -9.76 9.88 4.02
N LYS A 33 -10.49 9.19 4.90
CA LYS A 33 -11.53 9.81 5.74
C LYS A 33 -10.94 10.75 6.77
N GLU A 34 -9.87 10.35 7.46
CA GLU A 34 -9.24 11.17 8.50
C GLU A 34 -8.55 12.41 7.89
N TYR A 35 -7.92 12.25 6.73
CA TYR A 35 -7.21 13.31 6.02
C TYR A 35 -8.01 13.87 4.84
N THR A 36 -9.35 13.85 4.93
CA THR A 36 -10.21 14.35 3.84
C THR A 36 -9.81 15.76 3.43
N ASN A 37 -9.46 15.91 2.15
CA ASN A 37 -9.04 17.15 1.53
C ASN A 37 -9.90 17.36 0.28
N LEU A 38 -10.51 18.54 0.13
CA LEU A 38 -11.32 18.86 -1.05
C LEU A 38 -10.53 18.75 -2.37
N ARG A 39 -9.20 18.87 -2.29
CA ARG A 39 -8.28 18.81 -3.44
C ARG A 39 -7.69 17.42 -3.70
N VAL A 40 -8.04 16.41 -2.89
CA VAL A 40 -7.55 15.03 -3.08
C VAL A 40 -8.72 14.06 -2.98
N HIS A 41 -9.04 13.38 -4.09
CA HIS A 41 -10.03 12.32 -4.09
C HIS A 41 -9.34 10.95 -4.12
N VAL A 42 -9.57 10.12 -3.10
CA VAL A 42 -9.02 8.77 -3.05
C VAL A 42 -10.07 7.76 -3.50
N HIS A 43 -9.77 7.02 -4.58
CA HIS A 43 -10.61 5.97 -5.13
C HIS A 43 -9.93 4.60 -4.97
N ILE A 44 -10.42 3.79 -4.04
CA ILE A 44 -9.90 2.44 -3.80
C ILE A 44 -10.68 1.44 -4.66
N LEU A 45 -10.01 0.78 -5.59
CA LEU A 45 -10.63 -0.17 -6.50
C LEU A 45 -11.10 -1.41 -5.74
N GLU A 46 -12.35 -1.77 -5.98
CA GLU A 46 -12.91 -3.00 -5.44
C GLU A 46 -12.62 -4.16 -6.39
N ARG A 47 -12.36 -5.34 -5.82
CA ARG A 47 -12.34 -6.57 -6.60
C ARG A 47 -13.76 -6.94 -7.01
N SER A 48 -13.94 -7.32 -8.26
CA SER A 48 -15.21 -7.91 -8.68
C SER A 48 -15.43 -9.24 -7.96
N GLU A 49 -16.70 -9.63 -7.77
CA GLU A 49 -17.04 -10.90 -7.11
C GLU A 49 -16.44 -12.13 -7.81
N ASN A 50 -16.19 -12.03 -9.11
CA ASN A 50 -15.61 -13.10 -9.94
C ASN A 50 -14.08 -13.22 -9.80
N GLU A 51 -13.42 -12.26 -9.16
CA GLU A 51 -11.96 -12.17 -9.02
C GLU A 51 -11.49 -12.42 -7.59
N GLN A 52 -12.36 -12.91 -6.70
CA GLN A 52 -12.07 -13.08 -5.27
C GLN A 52 -10.83 -13.94 -4.97
N ASN A 53 -10.41 -14.80 -5.91
CA ASN A 53 -9.24 -15.67 -5.77
C ASN A 53 -8.01 -15.23 -6.59
N ASN A 54 -8.07 -14.14 -7.36
CA ASN A 54 -6.93 -13.66 -8.12
C ASN A 54 -6.29 -12.44 -7.45
N SER A 55 -5.23 -12.67 -6.70
CA SER A 55 -4.49 -11.65 -5.96
C SER A 55 -3.07 -11.46 -6.48
N SER A 56 -2.78 -11.80 -7.74
CA SER A 56 -1.42 -11.63 -8.25
C SER A 56 -1.08 -10.16 -8.51
N PRO A 57 0.19 -9.74 -8.41
CA PRO A 57 0.64 -8.42 -8.79
C PRO A 57 0.24 -8.04 -10.22
N GLU A 58 0.23 -9.00 -11.15
CA GLU A 58 -0.24 -8.81 -12.53
C GLU A 58 -1.73 -8.50 -12.59
N HIS A 59 -2.53 -9.13 -11.73
CA HIS A 59 -3.96 -8.82 -11.61
C HIS A 59 -4.19 -7.42 -11.07
N VAL A 60 -3.47 -7.02 -10.03
CA VAL A 60 -3.55 -5.66 -9.47
C VAL A 60 -3.14 -4.62 -10.52
N LEU A 61 -2.10 -4.91 -11.31
CA LEU A 61 -1.67 -4.05 -12.42
C LEU A 61 -2.75 -3.96 -13.50
N LYS A 62 -3.38 -5.09 -13.84
CA LYS A 62 -4.49 -5.13 -14.80
C LYS A 62 -5.65 -4.25 -14.33
N GLN A 63 -5.99 -4.23 -13.05
CA GLN A 63 -7.06 -3.36 -12.53
C GLN A 63 -6.75 -1.87 -12.77
N LEU A 64 -5.50 -1.45 -12.58
CA LEU A 64 -5.07 -0.08 -12.86
C LEU A 64 -5.09 0.23 -14.36
N ASN A 65 -4.64 -0.69 -15.22
CA ASN A 65 -4.71 -0.55 -16.68
C ASN A 65 -6.16 -0.46 -17.17
N ASP A 66 -7.06 -1.31 -16.65
CA ASP A 66 -8.48 -1.29 -16.96
C ASP A 66 -9.13 0.02 -16.50
N TYR A 67 -8.71 0.59 -15.37
CA TYR A 67 -9.17 1.89 -14.91
C TYR A 67 -8.69 3.00 -15.86
N LYS A 68 -7.37 3.05 -16.12
CA LYS A 68 -6.75 4.02 -17.02
C LYS A 68 -7.34 4.00 -18.43
N SER A 69 -7.71 2.83 -18.96
CA SER A 69 -8.32 2.74 -20.30
C SER A 69 -9.77 3.24 -20.37
N LYS A 70 -10.45 3.37 -19.23
CA LYS A 70 -11.85 3.81 -19.14
C LYS A 70 -12.00 5.28 -18.77
N TYR A 71 -11.00 5.86 -18.12
CA TYR A 71 -11.07 7.22 -17.58
C TYR A 71 -9.85 8.03 -18.05
N ASP A 72 -10.10 9.26 -18.48
CA ASP A 72 -9.03 10.21 -18.77
C ASP A 72 -8.40 10.67 -17.45
N LEU A 73 -7.07 10.52 -17.35
CA LEU A 73 -6.29 10.95 -16.19
C LEU A 73 -5.70 12.34 -16.45
N GLU A 74 -5.74 13.18 -15.43
CA GLU A 74 -5.03 14.46 -15.43
C GLU A 74 -3.55 14.28 -15.05
N ALA A 75 -2.74 15.31 -15.25
CA ALA A 75 -1.29 15.21 -15.08
C ALA A 75 -0.83 14.97 -13.63
N ASP A 76 -1.67 15.32 -12.66
CA ASP A 76 -1.45 15.18 -11.22
C ASP A 76 -2.26 14.02 -10.59
N ASP A 77 -2.95 13.22 -11.41
CA ASP A 77 -3.59 11.98 -10.98
C ASP A 77 -2.55 10.88 -10.77
N GLU A 78 -2.77 10.05 -9.74
CA GLU A 78 -1.85 8.99 -9.34
C GLU A 78 -2.57 7.63 -9.26
N LEU A 79 -1.96 6.61 -9.83
CA LEU A 79 -2.43 5.22 -9.82
C LEU A 79 -1.43 4.36 -9.04
N TRP A 80 -1.88 3.83 -7.90
CA TRP A 80 -1.03 3.11 -6.97
C TRP A 80 -1.33 1.62 -6.94
N LEU A 81 -0.28 0.84 -7.19
CA LEU A 81 -0.25 -0.61 -7.04
C LEU A 81 0.33 -0.97 -5.67
N VAL A 82 -0.49 -1.55 -4.79
CA VAL A 82 -0.08 -1.98 -3.44
C VAL A 82 0.06 -3.49 -3.41
N VAL A 83 1.27 -3.99 -3.15
CA VAL A 83 1.58 -5.44 -3.22
C VAL A 83 2.55 -5.90 -2.14
N ASP A 84 2.50 -7.19 -1.83
CA ASP A 84 3.40 -7.85 -0.88
C ASP A 84 4.56 -8.55 -1.60
N LYS A 85 5.68 -8.76 -0.89
CA LYS A 85 6.84 -9.48 -1.43
C LYS A 85 6.72 -11.00 -1.28
N ASP A 86 6.12 -11.45 -0.19
CA ASP A 86 6.31 -12.80 0.37
C ASP A 86 5.76 -13.95 -0.48
N ARG A 87 4.78 -13.69 -1.37
CA ARG A 87 4.14 -14.71 -2.22
C ARG A 87 4.66 -14.78 -3.66
N TRP A 88 5.47 -13.81 -4.08
CA TRP A 88 5.77 -13.62 -5.50
C TRP A 88 7.26 -13.68 -5.81
N THR A 89 7.57 -14.28 -6.97
CA THR A 89 8.94 -14.34 -7.47
C THR A 89 9.44 -12.94 -7.82
N GLU A 90 10.75 -12.73 -7.76
CA GLU A 90 11.36 -11.48 -8.18
C GLU A 90 11.09 -11.16 -9.65
N ALA A 91 10.95 -12.18 -10.51
CA ALA A 91 10.63 -11.99 -11.92
C ALA A 91 9.23 -11.37 -12.11
N MET A 92 8.22 -11.88 -11.40
CA MET A 92 6.85 -11.34 -11.46
C MET A 92 6.79 -9.90 -10.96
N LEU A 93 7.43 -9.62 -9.82
CA LEU A 93 7.48 -8.27 -9.27
C LEU A 93 8.31 -7.31 -10.13
N SER A 94 9.41 -7.79 -10.71
CA SER A 94 10.21 -7.02 -11.66
C SER A 94 9.42 -6.65 -12.90
N HIS A 95 8.61 -7.57 -13.43
CA HIS A 95 7.75 -7.32 -14.56
C HIS A 95 6.75 -6.20 -14.22
N VAL A 96 5.97 -6.36 -13.15
CA VAL A 96 4.98 -5.35 -12.74
C VAL A 96 5.62 -3.99 -12.43
N ALA A 97 6.76 -3.96 -11.74
CA ALA A 97 7.49 -2.72 -11.47
C ALA A 97 7.97 -2.04 -12.77
N THR A 98 8.36 -2.81 -13.78
CA THR A 98 8.78 -2.28 -15.08
C THR A 98 7.60 -1.63 -15.81
N GLU A 99 6.46 -2.32 -15.86
CA GLU A 99 5.24 -1.79 -16.47
C GLU A 99 4.78 -0.50 -15.77
N CYS A 100 4.77 -0.48 -14.43
CA CYS A 100 4.46 0.76 -13.68
C CYS A 100 5.43 1.90 -14.03
N SER A 101 6.72 1.61 -14.18
CA SER A 101 7.74 2.66 -14.46
C SER A 101 7.65 3.29 -15.85
N GLN A 102 6.95 2.63 -16.79
CA GLN A 102 6.72 3.17 -18.14
C GLN A 102 5.64 4.26 -18.14
N GLU A 103 4.88 4.38 -17.05
CA GLU A 103 3.69 5.21 -16.95
C GLU A 103 3.88 6.29 -15.89
N VAL A 104 3.83 7.57 -16.29
CA VAL A 104 4.14 8.70 -15.40
C VAL A 104 3.22 8.75 -14.19
N ALA A 105 1.94 8.43 -14.37
CA ALA A 105 0.93 8.45 -13.30
C ALA A 105 0.95 7.20 -12.42
N MET A 106 1.74 6.15 -12.75
CA MET A 106 1.70 4.89 -12.00
C MET A 106 2.85 4.77 -11.00
N HIS A 107 2.50 4.25 -9.83
CA HIS A 107 3.42 4.06 -8.73
C HIS A 107 3.21 2.70 -8.07
N MET A 108 4.30 2.14 -7.51
CA MET A 108 4.29 0.85 -6.83
C MET A 108 4.65 1.04 -5.35
N ALA A 109 3.73 0.68 -4.47
CA ALA A 109 3.92 0.62 -3.03
C ALA A 109 4.06 -0.84 -2.58
N LEU A 110 5.29 -1.36 -2.61
CA LEU A 110 5.60 -2.71 -2.18
C LEU A 110 5.95 -2.77 -0.69
N SER A 111 5.44 -3.79 0.01
CA SER A 111 5.85 -4.14 1.38
C SER A 111 6.70 -5.41 1.40
N ASN A 112 7.85 -5.36 2.06
CA ASN A 112 8.77 -6.49 2.23
C ASN A 112 8.93 -6.79 3.74
N PRO A 113 8.27 -7.84 4.26
CA PRO A 113 7.66 -8.94 3.50
C PRO A 113 6.19 -8.74 3.06
N CYS A 114 5.36 -8.04 3.85
CA CYS A 114 3.92 -7.89 3.58
C CYS A 114 3.32 -6.64 4.26
N PHE A 115 2.06 -6.32 3.95
CA PHE A 115 1.37 -5.11 4.40
C PHE A 115 1.24 -4.99 5.93
N GLU A 116 1.18 -6.09 6.69
CA GLU A 116 1.19 -6.04 8.15
C GLU A 116 2.44 -5.35 8.72
N LEU A 117 3.56 -5.32 7.99
CA LEU A 117 4.71 -4.50 8.35
C LEU A 117 4.32 -3.03 8.46
N TRP A 118 3.65 -2.50 7.44
CA TRP A 118 3.19 -1.11 7.43
C TRP A 118 2.27 -0.81 8.63
N LEU A 119 1.35 -1.72 8.94
CA LEU A 119 0.46 -1.56 10.11
C LEU A 119 1.25 -1.56 11.43
N LEU A 120 2.22 -2.46 11.59
CA LEU A 120 3.08 -2.52 12.78
C LEU A 120 3.92 -1.26 12.97
N LEU A 121 4.40 -0.65 11.88
CA LEU A 121 5.23 0.56 11.96
C LEU A 121 4.52 1.76 12.58
N HIS A 122 3.18 1.76 12.68
CA HIS A 122 2.44 2.78 13.45
C HIS A 122 2.69 2.66 14.96
N MET A 123 2.98 1.47 15.47
CA MET A 123 3.07 1.19 16.92
C MET A 123 4.48 0.80 17.37
N GLU A 124 5.35 0.36 16.46
CA GLU A 124 6.64 -0.20 16.80
C GLU A 124 7.72 0.28 15.81
N ASP A 125 8.84 0.74 16.34
CA ASP A 125 10.00 1.11 15.55
C ASP A 125 10.86 -0.12 15.27
N ALA A 126 10.82 -0.60 14.02
CA ALA A 126 11.63 -1.75 13.59
C ALA A 126 13.14 -1.51 13.72
N ALA A 127 13.61 -0.25 13.72
CA ALA A 127 15.03 0.06 13.90
C ALA A 127 15.52 -0.18 15.35
N SER A 128 14.59 -0.21 16.32
CA SER A 128 14.89 -0.49 17.73
C SER A 128 14.99 -1.98 18.07
N LEU A 129 14.59 -2.85 17.14
CA LEU A 129 14.57 -4.30 17.31
C LEU A 129 15.99 -4.89 17.29
N SER A 130 16.18 -6.02 17.97
CA SER A 130 17.42 -6.78 17.84
C SER A 130 17.59 -7.31 16.40
N PRO A 131 18.82 -7.61 15.95
CA PRO A 131 19.04 -8.22 14.64
C PRO A 131 18.23 -9.51 14.43
N GLU A 132 18.07 -10.31 15.47
CA GLU A 132 17.28 -11.55 15.44
C GLU A 132 15.79 -11.26 15.27
N GLU A 133 15.27 -10.22 15.93
CA GLU A 133 13.88 -9.80 15.77
C GLU A 133 13.62 -9.21 14.37
N GLN A 134 14.53 -8.38 13.84
CA GLN A 134 14.44 -7.89 12.46
C GLN A 134 14.45 -9.06 11.46
N GLU A 135 15.27 -10.08 11.70
CA GLU A 135 15.28 -11.28 10.86
C GLU A 135 13.97 -12.07 10.96
N GLN A 136 13.36 -12.16 12.15
CA GLN A 136 12.04 -12.78 12.32
C GLN A 136 10.95 -12.02 11.57
N TRP A 137 10.97 -10.69 11.63
CA TRP A 137 10.05 -9.82 10.89
C TRP A 137 10.20 -10.03 9.39
N MET A 138 11.44 -10.01 8.89
CA MET A 138 11.74 -10.21 7.47
C MET A 138 11.30 -11.60 6.97
N LYS A 139 11.59 -12.64 7.75
CA LYS A 139 11.23 -14.03 7.39
C LYS A 139 9.71 -14.26 7.43
N ASN A 140 8.98 -13.51 8.26
CA ASN A 140 7.54 -13.61 8.50
C ASN A 140 7.02 -15.07 8.63
N ARG A 141 7.81 -15.96 9.22
CA ARG A 141 7.54 -17.41 9.18
C ARG A 141 6.32 -17.77 10.02
N ARG A 142 5.49 -18.66 9.48
CA ARG A 142 4.44 -19.35 10.23
C ARG A 142 5.06 -20.39 11.16
N LYS A 143 4.50 -20.56 12.36
CA LYS A 143 4.90 -21.63 13.29
C LYS A 143 4.47 -23.02 12.83
N SER A 144 3.37 -23.11 12.07
CA SER A 144 2.85 -24.33 11.47
C SER A 144 1.98 -23.98 10.26
N LYS A 145 1.56 -24.99 9.48
CA LYS A 145 0.72 -24.81 8.27
C LYS A 145 -0.57 -24.02 8.54
N ASN A 146 -1.15 -24.18 9.73
CA ASN A 146 -2.42 -23.57 10.11
C ASN A 146 -2.25 -22.32 11.00
N ALA A 147 -1.01 -21.91 11.29
CA ALA A 147 -0.74 -20.72 12.08
C ALA A 147 -0.70 -19.46 11.20
N ASP A 148 -1.06 -18.34 11.81
CA ASP A 148 -0.85 -17.02 11.21
C ASP A 148 0.66 -16.74 11.00
N PRO A 149 1.02 -15.91 10.00
CA PRO A 149 2.37 -15.37 9.85
C PRO A 149 2.81 -14.58 11.09
N TYR A 150 4.13 -14.48 11.29
CA TYR A 150 4.71 -13.84 12.47
C TYR A 150 4.21 -12.40 12.67
N LEU A 151 4.23 -11.57 11.63
CA LEU A 151 3.82 -10.17 11.71
C LEU A 151 2.34 -10.03 12.07
N LYS A 152 1.48 -10.91 11.55
CA LYS A 152 0.05 -10.94 11.91
C LYS A 152 -0.17 -11.29 13.39
N VAL A 153 0.61 -12.23 13.93
CA VAL A 153 0.59 -12.55 15.36
C VAL A 153 1.05 -11.36 16.20
N ARG A 154 2.16 -10.70 15.82
CA ARG A 154 2.69 -9.52 16.51
C ARG A 154 1.69 -8.36 16.46
N LEU A 155 1.06 -8.13 15.32
CA LEU A 155 0.06 -7.09 15.12
C LEU A 155 -1.15 -7.31 16.06
N ARG A 156 -1.66 -8.55 16.13
CA ARG A 156 -2.73 -8.91 17.07
C ARG A 156 -2.35 -8.68 18.52
N GLN A 157 -1.10 -8.95 18.91
CA GLN A 157 -0.60 -8.69 20.27
C GLN A 157 -0.57 -7.20 20.59
N LYS A 158 -0.11 -6.36 19.64
CA LYS A 158 -0.01 -4.90 19.84
C LYS A 158 -1.38 -4.21 19.85
N MET A 159 -2.29 -4.63 18.97
CA MET A 159 -3.64 -4.06 18.89
C MET A 159 -4.62 -4.64 19.92
N GLY A 160 -4.24 -5.70 20.64
CA GLY A 160 -5.14 -6.50 21.50
C GLY A 160 -6.11 -7.39 20.72
N SER A 161 -6.61 -6.92 19.57
CA SER A 161 -7.39 -7.70 18.60
C SER A 161 -7.04 -7.29 17.17
N TYR A 162 -6.98 -8.25 16.25
CA TYR A 162 -6.78 -7.99 14.83
C TYR A 162 -7.47 -9.07 13.99
N HIS A 163 -8.37 -8.62 13.12
CA HIS A 163 -9.00 -9.40 12.07
C HIS A 163 -8.93 -8.57 10.77
N GLU A 164 -8.46 -9.18 9.69
CA GLU A 164 -8.15 -8.51 8.41
C GLU A 164 -9.35 -7.74 7.84
N SER A 165 -10.57 -8.16 8.18
CA SER A 165 -11.82 -7.55 7.72
C SER A 165 -12.50 -6.58 8.69
N SER A 166 -11.96 -6.32 9.89
CA SER A 166 -12.66 -5.51 10.90
C SER A 166 -11.79 -4.88 11.99
N TYR A 167 -10.50 -4.65 11.75
CA TYR A 167 -9.62 -4.02 12.72
C TYR A 167 -9.80 -2.48 12.79
N ASP A 168 -9.41 -1.89 13.92
CA ASP A 168 -9.50 -0.44 14.16
C ASP A 168 -8.34 0.31 13.50
N ALA A 169 -8.50 0.66 12.22
CA ALA A 169 -7.49 1.43 11.49
C ALA A 169 -7.29 2.86 12.02
N LEU A 170 -8.28 3.47 12.69
CA LEU A 170 -8.15 4.85 13.19
C LEU A 170 -7.10 4.94 14.30
N THR A 171 -7.00 3.91 15.15
CA THR A 171 -5.92 3.84 16.17
C THR A 171 -4.53 3.85 15.55
N LEU A 172 -4.37 3.24 14.37
CA LEU A 172 -3.10 3.27 13.63
C LEU A 172 -2.88 4.64 13.01
N ILE A 173 -3.90 5.21 12.35
CA ILE A 173 -3.79 6.49 11.64
C ILE A 173 -3.44 7.66 12.57
N ALA A 174 -3.80 7.58 13.86
CA ALA A 174 -3.34 8.54 14.87
C ALA A 174 -1.80 8.65 14.97
N HIS A 175 -1.07 7.62 14.52
CA HIS A 175 0.39 7.53 14.50
C HIS A 175 0.96 7.50 13.08
N ILE A 176 0.28 8.12 12.11
CA ILE A 176 0.71 8.08 10.70
C ILE A 176 2.08 8.73 10.47
N GLU A 177 2.39 9.83 11.15
CA GLU A 177 3.69 10.51 11.01
C GLU A 177 4.83 9.61 11.47
N ASP A 178 4.67 8.96 12.63
CA ASP A 178 5.61 7.97 13.15
C ASP A 178 5.82 6.81 12.15
N ALA A 179 4.74 6.28 11.57
CA ALA A 179 4.80 5.20 10.60
C ALA A 179 5.56 5.60 9.33
N ILE A 180 5.30 6.82 8.83
CA ILE A 180 6.00 7.38 7.67
C ILE A 180 7.50 7.50 7.96
N GLU A 181 7.88 8.03 9.12
CA GLU A 181 9.28 8.19 9.48
C GLU A 181 10.01 6.85 9.63
N ARG A 182 9.40 5.91 10.34
CA ARG A 182 9.95 4.56 10.54
C ARG A 182 10.09 3.80 9.22
N ALA A 183 9.07 3.86 8.35
CA ALA A 183 9.14 3.23 7.03
C ALA A 183 10.21 3.87 6.13
N ARG A 184 10.33 5.20 6.15
CA ARG A 184 11.38 5.92 5.42
C ARG A 184 12.78 5.55 5.91
N ALA A 185 12.97 5.34 7.22
CA ALA A 185 14.25 4.91 7.77
C ALA A 185 14.65 3.49 7.33
N LEU A 186 13.69 2.63 7.01
CA LEU A 186 13.92 1.28 6.50
C LEU A 186 14.22 1.24 4.99
N ASP A 187 13.75 2.22 4.20
CA ASP A 187 13.94 2.29 2.75
C ASP A 187 15.32 2.88 2.38
N LYS A 188 16.37 2.10 2.62
CA LYS A 188 17.78 2.53 2.52
C LYS A 188 18.23 2.93 1.11
N ASN A 189 17.64 2.32 0.08
CA ASN A 189 18.01 2.54 -1.32
C ASN A 189 16.78 2.94 -2.15
N PRO A 190 16.39 4.23 -2.15
CA PRO A 190 15.20 4.69 -2.87
C PRO A 190 15.25 4.47 -4.39
N THR A 191 16.45 4.31 -4.97
CA THR A 191 16.65 4.01 -6.39
C THR A 191 16.31 2.58 -6.78
N ASP A 192 16.25 1.66 -5.82
CA ASP A 192 15.82 0.29 -6.09
C ASP A 192 14.33 0.28 -6.44
N ARG A 193 13.86 -0.75 -7.14
CA ARG A 193 12.44 -0.87 -7.51
C ARG A 193 11.52 -1.06 -6.30
N TRP A 194 12.05 -1.66 -5.23
CA TRP A 194 11.39 -1.86 -3.93
C TRP A 194 12.43 -2.13 -2.83
N PRO A 195 12.06 -2.08 -1.54
CA PRO A 195 12.99 -2.39 -0.45
C PRO A 195 13.57 -3.80 -0.54
N GLN A 196 14.90 -3.93 -0.66
CA GLN A 196 15.60 -5.22 -0.71
C GLN A 196 15.75 -5.88 0.67
N THR A 197 15.63 -5.08 1.74
CA THR A 197 15.57 -5.54 3.13
C THR A 197 14.18 -5.26 3.72
N LEU A 198 13.99 -5.58 5.01
CA LEU A 198 12.78 -5.25 5.76
C LEU A 198 12.42 -3.77 5.52
N GLY A 199 11.23 -3.52 5.00
CA GLY A 199 10.80 -2.17 4.63
C GLY A 199 9.52 -2.16 3.81
N THR A 200 8.92 -0.99 3.66
CA THR A 200 7.70 -0.80 2.86
C THR A 200 7.72 0.57 2.21
N ARG A 201 7.13 0.69 1.01
CA ARG A 201 6.93 1.96 0.30
C ARG A 201 5.50 2.50 0.39
N VAL A 202 4.66 1.89 1.21
CA VAL A 202 3.31 2.40 1.48
C VAL A 202 3.35 3.82 2.06
N TYR A 203 4.44 4.23 2.73
CA TYR A 203 4.61 5.60 3.22
C TYR A 203 4.60 6.66 2.10
N LEU A 204 5.00 6.32 0.86
CA LEU A 204 4.94 7.25 -0.27
C LEU A 204 3.49 7.51 -0.68
N LEU A 205 2.69 6.45 -0.78
CA LEU A 205 1.25 6.53 -1.00
C LEU A 205 0.56 7.28 0.15
N ALA A 206 0.89 6.95 1.40
CA ALA A 206 0.32 7.64 2.56
C ALA A 206 0.65 9.14 2.53
N LYS A 207 1.91 9.50 2.23
CA LYS A 207 2.33 10.90 2.02
C LYS A 207 1.51 11.57 0.93
N SER A 208 1.28 10.89 -0.19
CA SER A 208 0.43 11.40 -1.25
C SER A 208 -0.99 11.65 -0.73
N VAL A 209 -1.63 10.69 -0.07
CA VAL A 209 -2.99 10.85 0.48
C VAL A 209 -3.10 12.02 1.46
N ILE A 210 -2.14 12.17 2.38
CA ILE A 210 -2.19 13.22 3.41
C ILE A 210 -1.70 14.58 2.92
N ASN A 211 -1.06 14.67 1.74
CA ASN A 211 -0.47 15.91 1.28
C ASN A 211 -1.56 16.99 1.11
N ARG A 212 -1.41 18.08 1.84
CA ARG A 212 -2.38 19.18 1.90
C ARG A 212 -2.05 20.32 0.93
N ASN A 213 -0.95 20.24 0.20
CA ASN A 213 -0.46 21.30 -0.68
C ASN A 213 -1.22 21.41 -1.99
#